data_AF-A0AAD4MV49-F1
#
_entry.id   AF-A0AAD4MV49-F1
#
_cell.length_a   1.000
_cell.length_b   1.000
_cell.length_c   1.000
_cell.angle_alpha   90.00
_cell.angle_beta   90.00
_cell.angle_gamma   90.00
#
_symmetry.space_group_name_H-M   'P 1'
#
loop_
_entity.id
_entity.type
_entity.pdbx_description
1 polymer ?
#
loop_
_entity_poly.entity_id
_entity_poly.type
_entity_poly.pdbx_seq_one_letter_code
_entity_poly.pdbx_strand_id
1 'polypeptide(L)'
;MIKRIGQHHAILNSSCGFHADIWEQLGEVTMEKICATDAVQKTREAGRAWMTVIAFITDNLRCGFEGETKVYSRRSSAEHSIDHPDGSEQNDELIRKLQQMRMDYSSAVPSIAEI
;
A
#
# COMPACT_ATOMS: atom_id res chain seq x y z
N MET A 1 -5.13 -14.08 4.77
CA MET A 1 -3.67 -13.82 4.64
C MET A 1 -3.41 -12.52 3.87
N ILE A 2 -3.87 -12.40 2.61
CA ILE A 2 -3.67 -11.19 1.77
C ILE A 2 -4.21 -9.92 2.43
N LYS A 3 -5.39 -9.98 3.06
CA LYS A 3 -5.97 -8.84 3.79
C LYS A 3 -5.02 -8.25 4.85
N ARG A 4 -4.24 -9.09 5.54
CA ARG A 4 -3.25 -8.63 6.55
C ARG A 4 -2.12 -7.81 5.92
N ILE A 5 -1.75 -8.11 4.68
CA ILE A 5 -0.75 -7.33 3.94
C ILE A 5 -1.28 -5.91 3.75
N GLY A 6 -2.51 -5.76 3.27
CA GLY A 6 -3.15 -4.45 3.13
C GLY A 6 -3.21 -3.68 4.45
N GLN A 7 -3.59 -4.35 5.55
CA GLN A 7 -3.63 -3.75 6.89
C GLN A 7 -2.25 -3.22 7.33
N HIS A 8 -1.18 -4.01 7.17
CA HIS A 8 0.17 -3.58 7.53
C HIS A 8 0.66 -2.37 6.70
N HIS A 9 0.16 -2.22 5.47
CA HIS A 9 0.49 -1.07 4.64
C HIS A 9 -0.31 0.20 5.00
N ALA A 10 -1.33 0.12 5.86
CA ALA A 10 -2.14 1.29 6.23
C ALA A 10 -1.34 2.38 6.98
N ILE A 11 -0.28 2.00 7.71
CA ILE A 11 0.65 2.94 8.37
C ILE A 11 1.37 3.86 7.35
N LEU A 12 1.48 3.41 6.10
CA LEU A 12 2.12 4.17 5.03
C LEU A 12 1.24 5.34 4.56
N ASN A 13 -0.08 5.29 4.79
CA ASN A 13 -1.00 6.35 4.41
C ASN A 13 -0.65 7.67 5.11
N SER A 14 -0.33 7.62 6.40
CA SER A 14 -0.01 8.82 7.20
C SER A 14 1.40 9.36 6.99
N SER A 15 2.34 8.51 6.53
CA SER A 15 3.78 8.84 6.51
C SER A 15 4.35 9.07 5.12
N CYS A 16 3.85 8.37 4.10
CA CYS A 16 4.43 8.42 2.76
C CYS A 16 3.41 8.64 1.63
N GLY A 17 2.17 9.03 1.95
CA GLY A 17 1.15 9.32 0.94
C GLY A 17 0.76 8.09 0.12
N PHE A 18 0.85 6.92 0.75
CA PHE A 18 0.40 5.67 0.16
C PHE A 18 -1.13 5.60 0.26
N HIS A 19 -1.84 5.79 -0.85
CA HIS A 19 -3.30 5.79 -0.88
C HIS A 19 -3.86 4.48 -1.45
N ALA A 20 -5.19 4.31 -1.39
CA ALA A 20 -5.87 3.08 -1.79
C ALA A 20 -5.83 2.81 -3.32
N ASP A 21 -5.54 3.82 -4.13
CA ASP A 21 -5.40 3.79 -5.59
C ASP A 21 -4.17 2.99 -6.04
N ILE A 22 -3.10 2.93 -5.24
CA ILE A 22 -1.91 2.10 -5.52
C ILE A 22 -2.28 0.63 -5.74
N TRP A 23 -3.30 0.12 -5.04
CA TRP A 23 -3.76 -1.26 -5.24
C TRP A 23 -4.46 -1.46 -6.59
N GLU A 24 -5.08 -0.41 -7.14
CA GLU A 24 -5.64 -0.43 -8.49
C GLU A 24 -4.51 -0.50 -9.52
N GLN A 25 -3.55 0.40 -9.38
CA GLN A 25 -2.40 0.49 -10.28
C GLN A 25 -1.58 -0.80 -10.27
N LEU A 26 -1.42 -1.42 -9.09
CA LEU A 26 -0.80 -2.75 -8.98
C LEU A 26 -1.58 -3.80 -9.79
N GLY A 27 -2.92 -3.78 -9.70
CA GLY A 27 -3.80 -4.67 -10.47
C GLY A 27 -3.64 -4.48 -11.97
N GLU A 28 -3.66 -3.23 -12.45
CA GLU A 28 -3.51 -2.87 -13.85
C GLU A 28 -2.16 -3.33 -14.41
N VAL A 29 -1.06 -2.99 -13.74
CA VAL A 29 0.29 -3.38 -14.17
C VAL A 29 0.45 -4.89 -14.16
N THR A 30 -0.05 -5.56 -13.12
CA THR A 30 0.02 -7.04 -13.03
C THR A 30 -0.79 -7.68 -14.15
N MET A 31 -1.99 -7.16 -14.44
CA MET A 31 -2.83 -7.66 -15.52
C MET A 31 -2.16 -7.46 -16.88
N GLU A 32 -1.59 -6.29 -17.14
CA GLU A 32 -0.84 -6.01 -18.37
C GLU A 32 0.30 -7.02 -18.58
N LYS A 33 1.14 -7.23 -17.55
CA LYS A 33 2.31 -8.10 -17.68
C LYS A 33 1.96 -9.58 -17.74
N ILE A 34 1.02 -10.05 -16.93
CA ILE A 34 0.64 -11.47 -16.91
C ILE A 34 -0.14 -11.85 -18.17
N CYS A 35 -1.09 -11.02 -18.60
CA CYS A 35 -1.88 -11.30 -19.81
C CYS A 35 -1.08 -11.13 -21.10
N ALA A 36 0.07 -10.45 -21.07
CA ALA A 36 1.00 -10.41 -22.19
C ALA A 36 1.82 -11.70 -22.37
N THR A 37 1.81 -12.62 -21.40
CA THR A 37 2.59 -13.87 -21.50
C THR A 37 1.96 -14.86 -22.48
N ASP A 38 2.79 -15.50 -23.30
CA ASP A 38 2.40 -16.50 -24.30
C ASP A 38 1.50 -17.61 -23.73
N ALA A 39 1.83 -18.10 -22.53
CA ALA A 39 1.10 -19.18 -21.87
C ALA A 39 -0.35 -18.77 -21.55
N VAL A 40 -0.57 -17.50 -21.21
CA VAL A 40 -1.87 -16.95 -20.88
C VAL A 40 -2.65 -16.60 -22.14
N GLN A 41 -2.00 -16.04 -23.17
CA GLN A 41 -2.65 -15.68 -24.44
C GLN A 41 -3.15 -16.90 -25.23
N LYS A 42 -2.39 -18.00 -25.20
CA LYS A 42 -2.76 -19.24 -25.91
C LYS A 42 -3.96 -19.96 -25.29
N THR A 43 -4.32 -19.60 -24.05
CA THR A 43 -5.38 -20.29 -23.31
C THR A 43 -6.36 -19.29 -22.70
N ARG A 44 -7.55 -19.15 -23.31
CA ARG A 44 -8.59 -18.22 -22.83
C ARG A 44 -8.94 -18.42 -21.35
N GLU A 45 -9.06 -19.67 -20.92
CA GLU A 45 -9.38 -19.97 -19.52
C GLU A 45 -8.23 -19.60 -18.56
N ALA A 46 -6.98 -19.63 -19.02
CA ALA A 46 -5.85 -19.11 -18.22
C ALA A 46 -5.94 -17.60 -18.04
N GLY A 47 -6.30 -16.85 -19.10
CA GLY A 47 -6.58 -15.42 -18.99
C GLY A 47 -7.68 -15.10 -17.98
N ARG A 48 -8.78 -15.86 -18.01
CA ARG A 48 -9.88 -15.70 -17.04
C ARG A 48 -9.48 -16.04 -15.62
N ALA A 49 -8.69 -17.09 -15.43
CA ALA A 49 -8.15 -17.47 -14.12
C ALA A 49 -7.28 -16.34 -13.56
N TRP A 50 -6.36 -15.79 -14.36
CA TRP A 50 -5.51 -14.68 -13.93
C TRP A 50 -6.28 -13.41 -13.62
N MET A 51 -7.26 -13.02 -14.45
CA MET A 51 -8.13 -11.88 -14.15
C MET A 51 -8.82 -12.05 -12.79
N THR A 52 -9.34 -13.25 -12.51
CA THR A 52 -10.01 -13.55 -11.24
C THR A 52 -9.04 -13.48 -10.06
N VAL A 53 -7.84 -14.04 -10.20
CA VAL A 53 -6.81 -14.05 -9.15
C VAL A 53 -6.32 -12.64 -8.84
N ILE A 54 -6.05 -11.83 -9.88
CA ILE A 54 -5.58 -10.46 -9.71
C ILE A 54 -6.65 -9.64 -8.99
N ALA A 55 -7.90 -9.67 -9.46
CA ALA A 55 -9.02 -8.97 -8.83
C ALA A 55 -9.18 -9.39 -7.35
N PHE A 56 -9.13 -10.69 -7.07
CA PHE A 56 -9.20 -11.20 -5.70
C PHE A 56 -8.07 -10.66 -4.81
N ILE A 57 -6.83 -10.65 -5.31
CA ILE A 57 -5.68 -10.15 -4.56
C ILE A 57 -5.83 -8.65 -4.29
N THR A 58 -6.10 -7.85 -5.32
CA THR A 58 -6.21 -6.38 -5.21
C THR A 58 -7.36 -5.96 -4.32
N ASP A 59 -8.52 -6.62 -4.42
CA ASP A 59 -9.67 -6.33 -3.56
C ASP A 59 -9.36 -6.64 -2.09
N ASN A 60 -8.68 -7.76 -1.81
CA ASN A 60 -8.32 -8.10 -0.44
C ASN A 60 -7.28 -7.15 0.15
N LEU A 61 -6.30 -6.70 -0.66
CA LEU A 61 -5.31 -5.70 -0.26
C LEU A 61 -5.99 -4.37 0.05
N ARG A 62 -6.82 -3.86 -0.87
CA ARG A 62 -7.58 -2.61 -0.70
C ARG A 62 -8.50 -2.67 0.51
N CYS A 63 -9.31 -3.73 0.65
CA CYS A 63 -10.22 -3.89 1.79
C CYS A 63 -9.47 -3.92 3.13
N GLY A 64 -8.30 -4.56 3.19
CA GLY A 64 -7.46 -4.58 4.38
C GLY A 64 -6.91 -3.20 4.70
N PHE A 65 -6.37 -2.52 3.70
CA PHE A 65 -5.78 -1.20 3.81
C PHE A 65 -6.79 -0.13 4.24
N GLU A 66 -7.94 -0.04 3.58
CA GLU A 66 -8.95 0.98 3.89
C GLU A 66 -9.57 0.78 5.27
N GLY A 67 -9.80 -0.48 5.66
CA GLY A 67 -10.33 -0.82 6.99
C GLY A 67 -9.39 -0.34 8.09
N GLU A 68 -8.09 -0.63 7.95
CA GLU A 68 -7.09 -0.29 8.97
C GLU A 68 -6.73 1.20 8.95
N THR A 69 -6.72 1.85 7.78
CA THR A 69 -6.48 3.30 7.65
C THR A 69 -7.52 4.10 8.44
N LYS A 70 -8.79 3.67 8.41
CA LYS A 70 -9.87 4.27 9.23
C LYS A 70 -9.67 4.03 10.73
N VAL A 71 -9.03 2.94 11.12
CA VAL A 71 -8.67 2.66 12.53
C VAL A 71 -7.53 3.58 12.97
N TYR A 72 -6.47 3.69 12.17
CA TYR A 72 -5.35 4.59 12.45
C TYR A 72 -5.78 6.06 12.54
N SER A 73 -6.62 6.53 11.61
CA SER A 73 -7.14 7.90 11.66
C SER A 73 -7.94 8.16 12.95
N ARG A 74 -8.80 7.22 13.37
CA ARG A 74 -9.56 7.33 14.62
C ARG A 74 -8.68 7.26 15.87
N ARG A 75 -7.67 6.38 15.89
CA ARG A 75 -6.71 6.27 17.00
C ARG A 75 -5.87 7.53 17.14
N SER A 76 -5.37 8.08 16.04
CA SER A 76 -4.65 9.36 16.05
C SER A 76 -5.52 10.50 16.60
N SER A 77 -6.83 10.53 16.28
CA SER A 77 -7.75 11.50 16.88
C SER A 77 -8.04 11.25 18.36
N ALA A 78 -8.03 9.99 18.82
CA ALA A 78 -8.30 9.61 20.22
C ALA A 78 -7.06 9.71 21.13
N GLU A 79 -5.85 9.47 20.60
CA GLU A 79 -4.57 9.62 21.29
C GLU A 79 -4.25 11.10 21.56
N HIS A 80 -4.91 12.05 20.89
CA HIS A 80 -4.89 13.46 21.30
C HIS A 80 -5.64 13.71 22.62
N SER A 81 -6.34 12.71 23.18
CA SER A 81 -7.18 12.89 24.38
C SER A 81 -6.80 12.07 25.61
N ILE A 82 -5.78 11.18 25.58
CA ILE A 82 -5.41 10.36 26.76
C ILE A 82 -3.88 10.15 26.85
N ASP A 83 -3.26 10.76 27.86
CA ASP A 83 -1.88 10.52 28.35
C ASP A 83 -1.70 9.05 28.81
N HIS A 84 -0.83 8.25 28.15
CA HIS A 84 0.03 7.20 28.76
C HIS A 84 0.99 6.51 27.74
N PRO A 85 2.21 6.05 28.12
CA PRO A 85 3.38 6.14 27.21
C PRO A 85 4.04 4.86 26.62
N ASP A 86 3.52 3.63 26.77
CA ASP A 86 4.38 2.45 26.47
C ASP A 86 4.27 1.85 25.04
N GLY A 87 3.21 2.18 24.28
CA GLY A 87 2.98 1.67 22.92
C GLY A 87 3.13 2.69 21.80
N SER A 88 3.14 3.99 22.15
CA SER A 88 3.25 5.11 21.23
C SER A 88 4.68 5.28 20.72
N GLU A 89 5.68 5.10 21.58
CA GLU A 89 7.09 5.39 21.25
C GLU A 89 7.61 4.55 20.07
N GLN A 90 7.27 3.27 20.02
CA GLN A 90 7.71 2.39 18.93
C GLN A 90 7.01 2.71 17.61
N ASN A 91 5.74 3.13 17.66
CA ASN A 91 4.98 3.55 16.48
C ASN A 91 5.46 4.92 15.98
N ASP A 92 5.74 5.85 16.90
CA ASP A 92 6.26 7.18 16.60
C ASP A 92 7.68 7.11 16.02
N GLU A 93 8.52 6.21 16.55
CA GLU A 93 9.86 5.98 15.99
C GLU A 93 9.80 5.37 14.59
N LEU A 94 8.88 4.43 14.35
CA LEU A 94 8.67 3.86 13.02
C LEU A 94 8.19 4.92 12.02
N ILE A 95 7.25 5.79 12.42
CA ILE A 95 6.77 6.91 11.61
C ILE A 95 7.92 7.87 11.27
N ARG A 96 8.76 8.22 12.25
CA ARG A 96 9.94 9.08 12.02
C ARG A 96 10.93 8.44 11.05
N LYS A 97 11.21 7.13 11.17
CA LYS A 97 12.10 6.42 10.23
C LYS A 97 11.56 6.43 8.81
N LEU A 98 10.25 6.23 8.63
CA LEU A 98 9.60 6.28 7.31
C LEU A 98 9.67 7.68 6.69
N GLN A 99 9.47 8.72 7.50
CA GLN A 99 9.61 10.12 7.06
C GLN A 99 11.04 10.44 6.64
N GLN A 100 12.04 10.00 7.41
CA GLN A 100 13.45 10.20 7.05
C GLN A 100 13.80 9.52 5.72
N MET A 101 13.41 8.27 5.53
CA MET A 101 13.64 7.55 4.26
C MET A 101 13.00 8.25 3.05
N ARG A 102 11.83 8.88 3.23
CA ARG A 102 11.18 9.67 2.18
C ARG A 102 12.01 10.89 1.79
N MET A 103 12.56 11.59 2.78
CA MET A 103 13.40 12.77 2.53
C MET A 103 14.71 12.37 1.84
N ASP A 104 15.34 11.28 2.30
CA ASP A 104 16.58 10.76 1.73
C ASP A 104 16.37 10.34 0.27
N TYR A 105 15.28 9.61 -0.04
CA TYR A 105 14.92 9.26 -1.42
C TYR A 105 14.68 10.50 -2.28
N SER A 106 13.92 11.48 -1.78
CA SER A 106 13.66 12.73 -2.51
C SER A 106 14.92 13.56 -2.75
N SER A 107 15.93 13.46 -1.88
CA SER A 107 17.21 14.16 -2.03
C SER A 107 18.17 13.45 -2.99
N ALA A 108 18.05 12.13 -3.11
CA ALA A 108 18.92 11.29 -3.93
C ALA A 108 18.47 11.20 -5.40
N VAL A 109 17.22 11.57 -5.71
CA VAL A 109 16.70 11.63 -7.09
C VAL A 109 16.93 13.05 -7.65
N PRO A 110 17.76 13.22 -8.69
CA PRO A 110 17.92 14.52 -9.35
C PRO A 110 16.58 15.00 -9.92
N SER A 111 16.23 16.26 -9.69
CA SER A 111 15.07 16.91 -10.29
C SER A 111 15.16 16.85 -11.81
N ILE A 112 14.13 16.31 -12.49
CA ILE A 112 14.00 16.32 -13.96
C ILE A 112 13.61 17.74 -14.43
N ALA A 113 14.28 18.77 -13.91
CA ALA A 113 14.07 20.17 -14.29
C ALA A 113 15.27 20.77 -15.02
N GLU A 114 16.32 19.97 -15.28
CA GLU A 114 17.51 20.39 -16.04
C GLU A 114 17.84 19.38 -17.16
N ILE A 115 16.90 19.15 -18.08
CA ILE A 115 17.20 18.68 -19.46
C ILE A 115 16.29 19.43 -20.42
#